data_AF-A0A443R2U4-F1
#
_entry.id   AF-A0A443R2U4-F1
#
_cell.length_a   1.000
_cell.length_b   1.000
_cell.length_c   1.000
_cell.angle_alpha   90.00
_cell.angle_beta   90.00
_cell.angle_gamma   90.00
#
_symmetry.space_group_name_H-M   'P 1'
#
loop_
_entity.id
_entity.type
_entity.pdbx_description
1 polymer ?
#
loop_
_entity_poly.entity_id
_entity_poly.type
_entity_poly.pdbx_seq_one_letter_code
_entity_poly.pdbx_strand_id
1 'polypeptide(L)'
;MKPVKVYTLVFVFRENQVLLGMKQRGFGQDHYMGFGGKLELNETLYQCAVRELNEECGLIANSLTKLGVINFDYQGEEHIMEVHIYVTSDFDGVPVRSEEMDPKWFSVDNIPYDQMLRDSPYWFPKVLKNEKLNGFFEFDENKKIINHSFNDISGV
;
A
#
# COMPACT_ATOMS: atom_id res chain seq x y z
N MET A 1 -4.96 17.07 -17.54
CA MET A 1 -4.93 16.01 -16.51
C MET A 1 -3.47 15.66 -16.28
N LYS A 2 -3.06 15.46 -15.03
CA LYS A 2 -1.70 15.01 -14.72
C LYS A 2 -1.48 13.59 -15.29
N PRO A 3 -0.29 13.26 -15.80
CA PRO A 3 0.06 11.88 -16.11
C PRO A 3 -0.07 10.99 -14.87
N VAL A 4 -0.31 9.70 -15.07
CA VAL A 4 -0.39 8.70 -13.99
C VAL A 4 0.94 7.96 -13.89
N LYS A 5 1.42 7.75 -12.67
CA LYS A 5 2.43 6.73 -12.37
C LYS A 5 1.79 5.64 -11.52
N VAL A 6 2.02 4.40 -11.93
CA VAL A 6 1.38 3.22 -11.36
C VAL A 6 2.31 2.58 -10.33
N TYR A 7 1.73 2.22 -9.19
CA TYR A 7 2.41 1.57 -8.08
C TYR A 7 1.57 0.38 -7.58
N THR A 8 2.21 -0.51 -6.84
CA THR A 8 1.53 -1.57 -6.09
C THR A 8 1.77 -1.42 -4.61
N LEU A 9 0.88 -1.97 -3.79
CA LEU A 9 1.04 -2.06 -2.34
C LEU A 9 0.41 -3.38 -1.85
N VAL A 10 1.19 -4.17 -1.12
CA VAL A 10 0.83 -5.51 -0.65
C VAL A 10 0.76 -5.51 0.87
N PHE A 11 -0.34 -6.02 1.41
CA PHE A 11 -0.48 -6.31 2.84
C PHE A 11 -0.51 -7.81 3.07
N VAL A 12 0.40 -8.29 3.92
CA VAL A 12 0.51 -9.71 4.27
C VAL A 12 -0.18 -9.94 5.61
N PHE A 13 -1.10 -10.90 5.64
CA PHE A 13 -1.85 -11.28 6.82
C PHE A 13 -1.41 -12.65 7.33
N ARG A 14 -1.36 -12.80 8.65
CA ARG A 14 -1.18 -14.09 9.31
C ARG A 14 -1.99 -14.07 10.60
N GLU A 15 -2.90 -15.02 10.75
CA GLU A 15 -3.82 -15.08 11.89
C GLU A 15 -4.53 -13.72 12.08
N ASN A 16 -4.45 -13.12 13.27
CA ASN A 16 -5.01 -11.80 13.59
C ASN A 16 -3.98 -10.66 13.46
N GLN A 17 -2.98 -10.82 12.59
CA GLN A 17 -1.90 -9.87 12.39
C GLN A 17 -1.76 -9.46 10.92
N VAL A 18 -1.27 -8.24 10.72
CA VAL A 18 -0.82 -7.72 9.42
C VAL A 18 0.64 -7.31 9.52
N LEU A 19 1.42 -7.61 8.48
CA LEU A 19 2.80 -7.18 8.37
C LEU A 19 2.84 -5.78 7.75
N LEU A 20 3.52 -4.87 8.43
CA LEU A 20 3.83 -3.52 7.93
C LEU A 20 5.34 -3.31 7.97
N GLY A 21 5.88 -2.50 7.07
CA GLY A 21 7.28 -2.07 7.11
C GLY A 21 7.41 -0.60 7.48
N MET A 22 8.34 -0.27 8.39
CA MET A 22 8.75 1.11 8.62
C MET A 22 9.64 1.55 7.47
N LYS A 23 9.19 2.51 6.65
CA LYS A 23 9.95 3.00 5.51
C LYS A 23 11.19 3.77 5.99
N GLN A 24 12.37 3.31 5.61
CA GLN A 24 13.66 3.82 6.05
C GLN A 24 14.15 5.01 5.21
N ARG A 25 13.69 5.15 3.97
CA ARG A 25 14.11 6.21 3.03
C ARG A 25 13.04 6.48 1.97
N GLY A 26 13.11 7.66 1.34
CA GLY A 26 12.24 8.03 0.23
C GLY A 26 10.87 8.53 0.67
N PHE A 27 9.89 8.48 -0.23
CA PHE A 27 8.53 8.91 0.07
C PHE A 27 7.91 8.02 1.15
N GLY A 28 7.32 8.64 2.18
CA GLY A 28 6.73 7.92 3.31
C GLY A 28 7.74 7.49 4.39
N GLN A 29 8.99 7.97 4.34
CA GLN A 29 9.98 7.75 5.40
C GLN A 29 9.39 8.02 6.79
N ASP A 30 9.82 7.21 7.77
CA ASP A 30 9.38 7.24 9.16
C ASP A 30 7.89 6.92 9.38
N HIS A 31 7.24 6.30 8.38
CA HIS A 31 5.88 5.79 8.51
C HIS A 31 5.81 4.27 8.22
N TYR A 32 4.89 3.59 8.89
CA TYR A 32 4.50 2.23 8.58
C TYR A 32 3.58 2.18 7.36
N MET A 33 3.84 1.25 6.46
CA MET A 33 3.02 0.98 5.28
C MET A 33 3.10 -0.49 4.85
N GLY A 34 2.29 -0.87 3.85
CA GLY A 34 2.45 -2.14 3.15
C GLY A 34 3.72 -2.15 2.28
N PHE A 35 3.99 -3.26 1.61
CA PHE A 35 5.18 -3.45 0.78
C PHE A 35 4.87 -3.20 -0.68
N GLY A 36 5.67 -2.43 -1.39
CA GLY A 36 5.32 -2.05 -2.74
C GLY A 36 6.14 -0.91 -3.30
N GLY A 37 6.03 -0.77 -4.61
CA GLY A 37 6.77 0.22 -5.37
C GLY A 37 6.20 0.41 -6.75
N LYS A 38 7.04 0.94 -7.64
CA LYS A 38 6.61 1.44 -8.95
C LYS A 38 6.54 0.30 -9.95
N LEU A 39 5.53 0.35 -10.82
CA LEU A 39 5.45 -0.52 -11.98
C LEU A 39 6.61 -0.22 -12.96
N GLU A 40 7.39 -1.23 -13.28
CA GLU A 40 8.48 -1.17 -14.25
C GLU A 40 8.02 -1.52 -15.67
N LEU A 41 8.91 -1.29 -16.64
CA LEU A 41 8.64 -1.63 -18.03
C LEU A 41 8.63 -3.16 -18.20
N ASN A 42 7.64 -3.68 -18.92
CA ASN A 42 7.48 -5.10 -19.25
C ASN A 42 7.09 -6.03 -18.08
N GLU A 43 6.59 -5.48 -16.97
CA GLU A 43 5.94 -6.29 -15.93
C GLU A 43 4.44 -5.99 -15.82
N THR A 44 3.69 -6.99 -15.38
CA THR A 44 2.29 -6.83 -14.97
C THR A 44 2.21 -6.30 -13.54
N LEU A 45 1.06 -5.74 -13.16
CA LEU A 45 0.80 -5.33 -11.77
C LEU A 45 1.02 -6.47 -10.76
N TYR A 46 0.65 -7.70 -11.13
CA TYR A 46 0.87 -8.86 -10.25
C TYR A 46 2.35 -9.14 -10.07
N GLN A 47 3.13 -9.12 -11.16
CA GLN A 47 4.59 -9.32 -11.11
C GLN A 47 5.28 -8.22 -10.30
N CYS A 48 4.89 -6.96 -10.48
CA CYS A 48 5.36 -5.83 -9.68
C CYS A 48 5.12 -6.06 -8.18
N ALA A 49 3.88 -6.39 -7.80
CA ALA A 49 3.53 -6.62 -6.41
C ALA A 49 4.33 -7.77 -5.77
N VAL A 50 4.55 -8.87 -6.50
CA VAL A 50 5.38 -10.00 -6.03
C VAL A 50 6.85 -9.60 -5.91
N ARG A 51 7.39 -8.90 -6.90
CA ARG A 51 8.78 -8.43 -6.92
C ARG A 51 9.06 -7.50 -5.73
N GLU A 52 8.25 -6.46 -5.57
CA GLU A 52 8.42 -5.45 -4.51
C GLU A 52 8.29 -6.07 -3.11
N LEU A 53 7.33 -6.99 -2.91
CA LEU A 53 7.22 -7.72 -1.64
C LEU A 53 8.51 -8.49 -1.33
N ASN A 54 9.08 -9.14 -2.33
CA ASN A 54 10.31 -9.90 -2.17
C ASN A 54 11.53 -8.99 -1.92
N GLU A 55 11.67 -7.92 -2.68
CA GLU A 55 12.78 -6.96 -2.53
C GLU A 55 12.76 -6.25 -1.17
N GLU A 56 11.57 -5.83 -0.72
CA GLU A 56 11.45 -5.02 0.49
C GLU A 56 11.45 -5.85 1.78
N CYS A 57 11.01 -7.11 1.76
CA CYS A 57 10.94 -7.93 2.98
C CYS A 57 11.30 -9.41 2.83
N GLY A 58 11.70 -9.87 1.64
CA GLY A 58 12.14 -11.26 1.41
C GLY A 58 11.03 -12.30 1.34
N LEU A 59 9.75 -11.91 1.49
CA LEU A 59 8.63 -12.83 1.39
C LEU A 59 8.32 -13.19 -0.06
N ILE A 60 7.76 -14.39 -0.26
CA ILE A 60 7.27 -14.87 -1.56
C ILE A 60 5.78 -15.09 -1.42
N ALA A 61 4.96 -14.31 -2.12
CA ALA A 61 3.51 -14.53 -2.15
C ALA A 61 3.16 -15.62 -3.16
N ASN A 62 2.46 -16.66 -2.69
CA ASN A 62 1.96 -17.76 -3.55
C ASN A 62 0.68 -17.35 -4.28
N SER A 63 -0.11 -16.47 -3.67
CA SER A 63 -1.27 -15.84 -4.29
C SER A 63 -1.43 -14.40 -3.79
N LEU A 64 -1.97 -13.53 -4.65
CA LEU A 64 -2.36 -12.17 -4.28
C LEU A 64 -3.82 -11.92 -4.68
N THR A 65 -4.58 -11.30 -3.78
CA THR A 65 -5.94 -10.81 -4.05
C THR A 65 -5.92 -9.30 -4.21
N LYS A 66 -6.34 -8.79 -5.37
CA LYS A 66 -6.50 -7.34 -5.58
C LYS A 66 -7.74 -6.83 -4.85
N LEU A 67 -7.58 -5.89 -3.92
CA LEU A 67 -8.70 -5.24 -3.23
C LEU A 67 -9.19 -3.98 -3.94
N GLY A 68 -8.31 -3.32 -4.68
CA GLY A 68 -8.73 -2.18 -5.48
C GLY A 68 -7.60 -1.22 -5.78
N VAL A 69 -7.94 0.06 -5.92
CA VAL A 69 -7.02 1.11 -6.37
C VAL A 69 -7.28 2.38 -5.56
N ILE A 70 -6.22 3.09 -5.21
CA ILE A 70 -6.31 4.44 -4.65
C ILE A 70 -5.45 5.38 -5.48
N ASN A 71 -6.03 6.49 -5.88
CA ASN A 71 -5.35 7.56 -6.58
C ASN A 71 -5.00 8.68 -5.61
N PHE A 72 -3.74 9.11 -5.57
CA PHE A 72 -3.28 10.22 -4.76
C PHE A 72 -2.78 11.37 -5.66
N ASP A 73 -3.37 12.54 -5.50
CA ASP A 73 -2.98 13.77 -6.18
C ASP A 73 -2.39 14.77 -5.17
N TYR A 74 -1.07 14.91 -5.18
CA TYR A 74 -0.36 15.88 -4.35
C TYR A 74 -0.14 17.18 -5.13
N GLN A 75 -0.54 18.33 -4.57
CA GLN A 75 -0.15 19.62 -5.10
C GLN A 75 1.38 19.76 -5.10
N GLY A 76 1.94 20.24 -6.22
CA GLY A 76 3.38 20.29 -6.45
C GLY A 76 3.97 19.06 -7.16
N GLU A 77 3.28 17.92 -7.15
CA GLU A 77 3.70 16.74 -7.93
C GLU A 77 3.18 16.79 -9.36
N GLU A 78 4.02 16.38 -10.31
CA GLU A 78 3.70 16.40 -11.75
C GLU A 78 2.74 15.29 -12.18
N HIS A 79 2.49 14.30 -11.32
CA HIS A 79 1.76 13.08 -11.67
C HIS A 79 0.81 12.64 -10.55
N ILE A 80 -0.25 11.93 -10.92
CA ILE A 80 -1.10 11.19 -9.98
C ILE A 80 -0.43 9.86 -9.67
N MET A 81 -0.41 9.48 -8.39
CA MET A 81 0.03 8.15 -7.97
C MET A 81 -1.19 7.22 -7.94
N GLU A 82 -1.27 6.29 -8.90
CA GLU A 82 -2.28 5.23 -8.92
C GLU A 82 -1.71 3.99 -8.21
N VAL A 83 -2.20 3.69 -7.02
CA VAL A 83 -1.68 2.61 -6.16
C VAL A 83 -2.67 1.45 -6.14
N HIS A 84 -2.21 0.29 -6.62
CA HIS A 84 -2.99 -0.95 -6.65
C HIS A 84 -2.81 -1.74 -5.36
N ILE A 85 -3.89 -1.93 -4.61
CA ILE A 85 -3.87 -2.59 -3.31
C ILE A 85 -4.08 -4.10 -3.48
N TYR A 86 -3.12 -4.87 -2.98
CA TYR A 86 -3.15 -6.32 -2.92
C TYR A 86 -3.06 -6.80 -1.47
N VAL A 87 -3.61 -7.99 -1.22
CA VAL A 87 -3.48 -8.69 0.05
C VAL A 87 -3.12 -10.14 -0.18
N THR A 88 -2.46 -10.75 0.81
CA THR A 88 -2.24 -12.19 0.84
C THR A 88 -2.18 -12.72 2.26
N SER A 89 -2.56 -13.98 2.43
CA SER A 89 -2.28 -14.77 3.63
C SER A 89 -1.54 -16.07 3.30
N ASP A 90 -1.12 -16.23 2.04
CA ASP A 90 -0.48 -17.43 1.50
C ASP A 90 0.89 -17.02 0.94
N PHE A 91 1.91 -17.23 1.77
CA PHE A 91 3.26 -16.78 1.53
C PHE A 91 4.29 -17.73 2.15
N ASP A 92 5.48 -17.71 1.58
CA ASP A 92 6.66 -18.42 2.09
C ASP A 92 7.73 -17.44 2.58
N GLY A 93 8.53 -17.92 3.54
CA GLY A 93 9.67 -17.19 4.09
C GLY A 93 9.39 -16.54 5.44
N VAL A 94 10.41 -15.81 5.94
CA VAL A 94 10.36 -15.01 7.16
C VAL A 94 10.70 -13.58 6.75
N PRO A 95 9.93 -12.56 7.17
CA PRO A 95 10.20 -11.20 6.75
C PRO A 95 11.54 -10.73 7.32
N VAL A 96 12.35 -10.12 6.46
CA VAL A 96 13.69 -9.61 6.79
C VAL A 96 13.76 -8.11 6.48
N ARG A 97 14.49 -7.37 7.31
CA ARG A 97 14.80 -5.96 7.06
C ARG A 97 15.60 -5.80 5.76
N SER A 98 15.17 -4.85 4.92
CA SER A 98 15.90 -4.40 3.73
C SER A 98 16.51 -3.00 3.96
N GLU A 99 17.14 -2.44 2.93
CA GLU A 99 17.56 -1.04 2.95
C GLU A 99 16.37 -0.07 3.00
N GLU A 100 15.19 -0.50 2.53
CA GLU A 100 14.01 0.35 2.39
C GLU A 100 12.98 0.17 3.50
N MET A 101 12.83 -1.04 4.00
CA MET A 101 11.73 -1.41 4.90
C MET A 101 12.24 -2.21 6.09
N ASP A 102 11.73 -1.88 7.28
CA ASP A 102 11.92 -2.65 8.50
C ASP A 102 10.58 -3.31 8.91
N PRO A 103 10.37 -4.60 8.56
CA PRO A 103 9.10 -5.29 8.75
C PRO A 103 8.76 -5.58 10.21
N LYS A 104 7.49 -5.41 10.58
CA LYS A 104 6.96 -5.74 11.89
C LYS A 104 5.50 -6.17 11.80
N TRP A 105 5.17 -7.22 12.54
CA TRP A 105 3.81 -7.69 12.70
C TRP A 105 3.04 -6.82 13.70
N PHE A 106 1.82 -6.43 13.32
CA PHE A 106 0.88 -5.70 14.16
C PHE A 106 -0.42 -6.49 14.28
N SER A 107 -1.04 -6.48 15.46
CA SER A 107 -2.40 -6.97 15.59
C SER A 107 -3.35 -6.07 14.81
N VAL A 108 -4.32 -6.65 14.10
CA VAL A 108 -5.34 -5.88 13.37
C VAL A 108 -6.19 -5.01 14.28
N ASP A 109 -6.25 -5.32 15.58
CA ASP A 109 -6.94 -4.53 16.61
C ASP A 109 -6.08 -3.40 17.20
N ASN A 110 -4.78 -3.36 16.87
CA ASN A 110 -3.83 -2.39 17.41
C ASN A 110 -2.85 -1.90 16.32
N ILE A 111 -3.42 -1.29 15.28
CA ILE A 111 -2.68 -0.67 14.18
C ILE A 111 -2.09 0.67 14.62
N PRO A 112 -0.82 0.96 14.31
CA PRO A 112 -0.13 2.18 14.72
C PRO A 112 -0.48 3.35 13.79
N TYR A 113 -1.77 3.73 13.72
CA TYR A 113 -2.25 4.77 12.78
C TYR A 113 -1.55 6.14 12.97
N ASP A 114 -1.07 6.43 14.17
CA ASP A 114 -0.28 7.62 14.51
C ASP A 114 1.09 7.65 13.82
N GLN A 115 1.59 6.48 13.40
CA GLN A 115 2.85 6.29 12.68
C GLN A 115 2.61 5.84 11.23
N MET A 116 1.40 5.99 10.70
CA MET A 116 1.09 5.73 9.29
C MET A 116 0.83 7.03 8.54
N LEU A 117 0.88 6.99 7.21
CA LEU A 117 0.54 8.15 6.38
C LEU A 117 -0.88 8.64 6.70
N ARG A 118 -1.09 9.96 6.59
CA ARG A 118 -2.30 10.66 7.06
C ARG A 118 -3.61 10.14 6.45
N ASP A 119 -3.55 9.59 5.25
CA ASP A 119 -4.67 8.98 4.53
C ASP A 119 -4.99 7.56 5.00
N SER A 120 -4.03 6.86 5.62
CA SER A 120 -4.18 5.46 6.04
C SER A 120 -5.42 5.21 6.91
N PRO A 121 -5.78 6.05 7.90
CA PRO A 121 -7.00 5.85 8.70
C PRO A 121 -8.30 5.85 7.89
N TYR A 122 -8.33 6.42 6.68
CA TYR A 122 -9.53 6.51 5.85
C TYR A 122 -9.80 5.23 5.06
N TRP A 123 -8.75 4.54 4.59
CA TRP A 123 -8.89 3.39 3.69
C TRP A 123 -8.34 2.09 4.25
N PHE A 124 -7.33 2.12 5.12
CA PHE A 124 -6.72 0.91 5.65
C PHE A 124 -7.69 0.04 6.48
N PRO A 125 -8.66 0.58 7.25
CA PRO A 125 -9.70 -0.24 7.87
C PRO A 125 -10.50 -1.11 6.89
N LYS A 126 -10.65 -0.67 5.63
CA LYS A 126 -11.31 -1.45 4.57
C LYS A 126 -10.44 -2.63 4.15
N VAL A 127 -9.13 -2.42 4.04
CA VAL A 127 -8.15 -3.49 3.77
C VAL A 127 -8.16 -4.55 4.87
N LEU A 128 -8.17 -4.14 6.15
CA LEU A 128 -8.25 -5.06 7.29
C LEU A 128 -9.53 -5.91 7.29
N LYS A 129 -10.63 -5.37 6.74
CA LYS A 129 -11.92 -6.07 6.60
C LYS A 129 -12.06 -6.83 5.27
N ASN A 130 -11.01 -6.87 4.45
CA ASN A 130 -11.05 -7.46 3.11
C ASN A 130 -12.16 -6.85 2.21
N GLU A 131 -12.47 -5.57 2.40
CA GLU A 131 -13.44 -4.82 1.60
C GLU A 131 -12.77 -4.30 0.32
N LYS A 132 -13.50 -4.32 -0.79
CA LYS A 132 -13.04 -3.66 -2.02
C LYS A 132 -13.03 -2.14 -1.82
N LEU A 133 -12.06 -1.45 -2.43
CA LEU A 133 -11.94 0.01 -2.34
C LEU A 133 -11.51 0.67 -3.66
N ASN A 134 -12.15 1.78 -3.99
CA ASN A 134 -11.75 2.63 -5.10
C ASN A 134 -11.72 4.06 -4.58
N GLY A 135 -10.52 4.53 -4.23
CA GLY A 135 -10.31 5.78 -3.50
C GLY A 135 -9.65 6.85 -4.36
N PHE A 136 -9.92 8.10 -4.01
CA PHE A 136 -9.20 9.25 -4.52
C PHE A 136 -8.90 10.21 -3.36
N PHE A 137 -7.67 10.72 -3.28
CA PHE A 137 -7.23 11.67 -2.27
C PHE A 137 -6.51 12.84 -2.94
N GLU A 138 -6.88 14.05 -2.56
CA GLU A 138 -6.16 15.28 -2.94
C GLU A 138 -5.44 15.85 -1.71
N PHE A 139 -4.21 16.27 -1.91
CA PHE A 139 -3.39 16.90 -0.88
C PHE A 139 -2.93 18.28 -1.33
N ASP A 140 -2.87 19.22 -0.39
CA ASP A 140 -2.23 20.50 -0.61
C ASP A 140 -0.69 20.40 -0.61
N GLU A 141 -0.01 21.53 -0.87
CA GLU A 141 1.45 21.65 -0.87
C GLU A 141 2.11 21.25 0.47
N ASN A 142 1.35 21.27 1.57
CA ASN A 142 1.79 20.87 2.90
C ASN A 142 1.44 19.40 3.22
N LYS A 143 1.06 18.61 2.21
CA LYS A 143 0.63 17.20 2.33
C LYS A 143 -0.56 17.02 3.28
N LYS A 144 -1.42 18.03 3.40
CA LYS A 144 -2.69 17.91 4.12
C LYS A 144 -3.78 17.48 3.15
N ILE A 145 -4.58 16.50 3.57
CA ILE A 145 -5.76 16.07 2.81
C ILE A 145 -6.75 17.23 2.73
N ILE A 146 -7.08 17.65 1.51
CA ILE A 146 -8.08 18.69 1.23
C ILE A 146 -9.38 18.11 0.67
N ASN A 147 -9.31 16.96 0.01
CA ASN A 147 -10.46 16.23 -0.50
C ASN A 147 -10.18 14.73 -0.49
N HIS A 148 -11.21 13.92 -0.31
CA HIS A 148 -11.15 12.48 -0.54
C HIS A 148 -12.52 11.92 -0.89
N SER A 149 -12.54 10.83 -1.66
CA SER A 149 -13.76 10.10 -1.98
C SER A 149 -13.49 8.61 -2.11
N PHE A 150 -14.54 7.82 -1.88
CA PHE A 150 -14.59 6.41 -2.23
C PHE A 150 -15.76 6.21 -3.17
N ASN A 151 -15.52 5.60 -4.33
CA ASN A 151 -16.58 5.25 -5.25
C ASN A 151 -17.13 3.86 -4.89
N ASP A 152 -18.45 3.70 -4.97
CA ASP A 152 -19.08 2.40 -4.83
C ASP A 152 -18.56 1.46 -5.91
N ILE A 153 -18.06 0.30 -5.48
CA ILE A 153 -17.69 -0.79 -6.38
C ILE A 153 -18.94 -1.67 -6.50
N SER A 154 -19.99 -1.12 -7.08
CA SER A 154 -21.19 -1.87 -7.40
C SER A 154 -20.91 -2.81 -8.58
N GLY A 155 -20.72 -4.10 -8.28
CA GLY A 155 -20.80 -5.20 -9.23
C GLY A 155 -19.53 -5.47 -10.03
N VAL A 156 -18.83 -6.54 -9.64
CA VAL A 156 -18.23 -7.49 -10.60
C VAL A 156 -19.07 -8.75 -10.52
#